data_AF-T1A7W7-F1
#
_entry.id   AF-T1A7W7-F1
#
_cell.length_a   1.000
_cell.length_b   1.000
_cell.length_c   1.000
_cell.angle_alpha   90.00
_cell.angle_beta   90.00
_cell.angle_gamma   90.00
#
_symmetry.space_group_name_H-M   'P 1'
#
loop_
_entity.id
_entity.type
_entity.pdbx_description
1 polymer ?
#
loop_
_entity_poly.entity_id
_entity_poly.type
_entity_poly.pdbx_seq_one_letter_code
_entity_poly.pdbx_strand_id
1 'polypeptide(L)'
;VGVPKTMDNDVGGTDWTFGFHSAVAVAVDAAERLRDTAESHHRAVVLEVMGRHAGWVALATGLASGADATLVPEEPYDERRLLDRVGAATRARGYALVVASEGMDLGARRGAAGGKDEFGHELLGQRQVGAELAARIEAGTGVESRSAQIGHIQRGGSPELFDRILATRLGAGAVDLA
;
A
#
# COMPACT_ATOMS: atom_id res chain seq x y z
N VAL A 1 -20.49 -22.07 9.73
CA VAL A 1 -20.49 -20.79 8.97
C VAL A 1 -19.15 -20.09 9.18
N GLY A 2 -18.51 -19.55 8.14
CA GLY A 2 -17.23 -18.83 8.24
C GLY A 2 -17.41 -17.31 8.19
N VAL A 3 -16.58 -16.56 8.90
CA VAL A 3 -16.60 -15.07 8.91
C VAL A 3 -15.35 -14.57 8.18
N PRO A 4 -15.47 -14.01 6.96
CA PRO A 4 -14.32 -13.68 6.13
C PRO A 4 -13.53 -12.50 6.71
N LYS A 5 -12.23 -12.72 6.96
CA LYS A 5 -11.30 -11.69 7.46
C LYS A 5 -10.11 -11.56 6.53
N THR A 6 -9.98 -10.42 5.87
CA THR A 6 -8.78 -10.00 5.14
C THR A 6 -8.61 -8.50 5.33
N MET A 7 -7.36 -8.04 5.33
CA MET A 7 -7.09 -6.60 5.30
C MET A 7 -7.09 -6.07 3.88
N ASP A 8 -6.82 -6.96 2.91
CA ASP A 8 -6.58 -6.58 1.52
C ASP A 8 -7.89 -6.39 0.75
N ASN A 9 -9.04 -6.62 1.39
CA ASN A 9 -10.40 -6.55 0.81
C ASN A 9 -10.57 -7.39 -0.46
N ASP A 10 -9.98 -8.58 -0.48
CA ASP A 10 -9.85 -9.47 -1.64
C ASP A 10 -10.77 -10.71 -1.59
N VAL A 11 -11.81 -10.69 -0.75
CA VAL A 11 -12.79 -11.78 -0.65
C VAL A 11 -14.00 -11.50 -1.52
N GLY A 12 -14.29 -12.39 -2.48
CA GLY A 12 -15.49 -12.31 -3.31
C GLY A 12 -16.78 -12.57 -2.52
N GLY A 13 -17.89 -11.97 -2.97
CA GLY A 13 -19.22 -12.13 -2.36
C GLY A 13 -19.51 -11.17 -1.21
N THR A 14 -18.63 -10.21 -0.94
CA THR A 14 -18.85 -9.09 -0.02
C THR A 14 -18.21 -7.83 -0.60
N ASP A 15 -18.81 -6.67 -0.34
CA ASP A 15 -18.21 -5.38 -0.71
C ASP A 15 -17.01 -5.03 0.20
N TRP A 16 -17.08 -5.48 1.45
CA TRP A 16 -16.11 -5.12 2.50
C TRP A 16 -15.75 -6.30 3.39
N THR A 17 -14.48 -6.37 3.76
CA THR A 17 -14.00 -7.21 4.85
C THR A 17 -13.55 -6.36 6.03
N PHE A 18 -13.94 -6.76 7.23
CA PHE A 18 -13.59 -6.00 8.43
C PHE A 18 -12.07 -5.98 8.65
N GLY A 19 -11.57 -4.80 8.99
CA GLY A 19 -10.15 -4.49 9.17
C GLY A 19 -9.55 -3.73 7.99
N PHE A 20 -10.19 -3.73 6.81
CA PHE A 20 -9.74 -2.97 5.65
C PHE A 20 -9.74 -1.46 5.91
N HIS A 21 -10.86 -0.91 6.40
CA HIS A 21 -10.97 0.54 6.63
C HIS A 21 -9.98 1.03 7.69
N SER A 22 -9.79 0.26 8.76
CA SER A 22 -8.83 0.57 9.81
C SER A 22 -7.40 0.57 9.27
N ALA A 23 -7.06 -0.40 8.43
CA ALA A 23 -5.74 -0.47 7.80
C ALA A 23 -5.46 0.69 6.85
N VAL A 24 -6.46 1.09 6.06
CA VAL A 24 -6.38 2.26 5.20
C VAL A 24 -6.24 3.53 6.03
N ALA A 25 -6.99 3.67 7.13
CA ALA A 25 -6.87 4.84 8.01
C ALA A 25 -5.45 5.01 8.58
N VAL A 26 -4.83 3.91 9.02
CA VAL A 26 -3.42 3.93 9.47
C VAL A 26 -2.46 4.30 8.34
N ALA A 27 -2.67 3.76 7.14
CA ALA A 27 -1.85 4.08 5.98
C ALA A 27 -1.99 5.54 5.52
N VAL A 28 -3.19 6.10 5.62
CA VAL A 28 -3.45 7.52 5.34
C VAL A 28 -2.74 8.40 6.37
N ASP A 29 -2.89 8.15 7.68
CA ASP A 29 -2.15 8.92 8.72
C ASP A 29 -0.63 8.87 8.48
N ALA A 30 -0.09 7.71 8.09
CA ALA A 30 1.32 7.59 7.73
C ALA A 30 1.67 8.42 6.49
N ALA A 31 0.84 8.40 5.45
CA ALA A 31 1.05 9.17 4.23
C ALA A 31 1.05 10.68 4.50
N GLU A 32 0.15 11.16 5.36
CA GLU A 32 0.08 12.57 5.76
C GLU A 32 1.31 13.02 6.52
N ARG A 33 1.76 12.22 7.50
CA ARG A 33 3.01 12.49 8.24
C ARG A 33 4.21 12.54 7.30
N LEU A 34 4.28 11.62 6.33
CA LEU A 34 5.37 11.59 5.37
C LEU A 34 5.33 12.81 4.44
N ARG A 35 4.14 13.25 4.01
CA ARG A 35 3.94 14.45 3.19
C ARG A 35 4.53 15.69 3.85
N ASP A 36 4.27 15.91 5.15
CA ASP A 36 4.82 17.05 5.89
C ASP A 36 6.36 17.07 5.87
N THR A 37 6.98 15.88 5.97
CA THR A 37 8.44 15.76 5.85
C THR A 37 8.95 15.93 4.42
N ALA A 38 8.16 15.50 3.43
CA ALA A 38 8.52 15.61 2.02
C ALA A 38 8.53 17.08 1.59
N GLU A 39 7.52 17.83 2.03
CA GLU A 39 7.41 19.28 1.82
C GLU A 39 8.57 20.04 2.44
N SER A 40 8.90 19.75 3.71
CA SER A 40 9.98 20.44 4.44
C SER A 40 11.39 20.23 3.84
N HIS A 41 11.60 19.11 3.15
CA HIS A 41 12.91 18.73 2.60
C HIS A 41 12.99 18.78 1.07
N HIS A 42 11.93 19.23 0.38
CA HIS A 42 11.84 19.28 -1.08
C HIS A 42 12.17 17.94 -1.77
N ARG A 43 11.57 16.85 -1.27
CA ARG A 43 11.88 15.48 -1.70
C ARG A 43 10.66 14.71 -2.18
N ALA A 44 10.89 13.65 -2.94
CA ALA A 44 9.86 12.65 -3.20
C ALA A 44 9.85 11.60 -2.08
N VAL A 45 8.67 11.11 -1.72
CA VAL A 45 8.51 10.06 -0.72
C VAL A 45 7.64 8.94 -1.26
N VAL A 46 8.05 7.70 -1.02
CA VAL A 46 7.32 6.49 -1.38
C VAL A 46 6.82 5.82 -0.11
N LEU A 47 5.51 5.74 0.09
CA LEU A 47 4.90 4.91 1.11
C LEU A 47 4.56 3.54 0.52
N GLU A 48 5.26 2.52 0.99
CA GLU A 48 4.92 1.13 0.71
C GLU A 48 3.85 0.64 1.71
N VAL A 49 2.74 0.14 1.18
CA VAL A 49 1.61 -0.39 1.95
C VAL A 49 1.40 -1.87 1.65
N MET A 50 0.72 -2.57 2.56
CA MET A 50 0.30 -3.96 2.35
C MET A 50 -0.65 -4.11 1.16
N GLY A 51 -0.72 -5.33 0.61
CA GLY A 51 -1.62 -5.68 -0.48
C GLY A 51 -0.96 -6.52 -1.57
N ARG A 52 -0.46 -7.71 -1.22
CA ARG A 52 0.37 -8.55 -2.10
C ARG A 52 -0.30 -8.93 -3.43
N HIS A 53 -1.59 -9.26 -3.38
CA HIS A 53 -2.32 -9.78 -4.54
C HIS A 53 -3.43 -8.86 -5.02
N ALA A 54 -3.79 -7.85 -4.22
CA ALA A 54 -4.82 -6.88 -4.52
C ALA A 54 -4.38 -5.48 -4.08
N GLY A 55 -4.62 -4.49 -4.93
CA GLY A 55 -4.22 -3.10 -4.76
C GLY A 55 -5.20 -2.24 -3.97
N TRP A 56 -6.25 -2.80 -3.36
CA TRP A 56 -7.32 -2.03 -2.72
C TRP A 56 -6.80 -1.06 -1.65
N VAL A 57 -5.86 -1.52 -0.82
CA VAL A 57 -5.26 -0.71 0.24
C VAL A 57 -4.44 0.43 -0.35
N ALA A 58 -3.59 0.16 -1.35
CA ALA A 58 -2.81 1.17 -2.04
C ALA A 58 -3.70 2.19 -2.76
N LEU A 59 -4.72 1.72 -3.47
CA LEU A 59 -5.70 2.56 -4.17
C LEU A 59 -6.43 3.50 -3.21
N ALA A 60 -7.02 2.95 -2.14
CA ALA A 60 -7.78 3.74 -1.17
C ALA A 60 -6.86 4.74 -0.43
N THR A 61 -5.66 4.30 -0.05
CA THR A 61 -4.67 5.17 0.62
C THR A 61 -4.24 6.30 -0.30
N GLY A 62 -3.91 6.00 -1.56
CA GLY A 62 -3.49 7.00 -2.55
C GLY A 62 -4.55 8.05 -2.82
N LEU A 63 -5.81 7.62 -3.00
CA LEU A 63 -6.95 8.51 -3.18
C LEU A 63 -7.19 9.40 -1.96
N ALA A 64 -7.21 8.81 -0.76
CA ALA A 64 -7.53 9.55 0.47
C ALA A 64 -6.40 10.50 0.92
N SER A 65 -5.14 10.14 0.66
CA SER A 65 -3.97 10.96 1.01
C SER A 65 -3.61 12.02 -0.04
N GLY A 66 -4.24 11.98 -1.22
CA GLY A 66 -3.91 12.85 -2.35
C GLY A 66 -2.53 12.56 -2.95
N ALA A 67 -2.16 11.28 -3.05
CA ALA A 67 -0.89 10.87 -3.64
C ALA A 67 -0.79 11.26 -5.13
N ASP A 68 0.41 11.63 -5.56
CA ASP A 68 0.72 12.04 -6.94
C ASP A 68 0.75 10.87 -7.92
N ALA A 69 1.16 9.71 -7.40
CA ALA A 69 1.10 8.44 -8.07
C ALA A 69 0.68 7.36 -7.08
N THR A 70 -0.16 6.44 -7.56
CA THR A 70 -0.56 5.24 -6.82
C THR A 70 -0.31 4.04 -7.68
N LEU A 71 0.43 3.06 -7.15
CA LEU A 71 0.85 1.85 -7.85
C LEU A 71 0.15 0.65 -7.22
N VAL A 72 -0.54 -0.12 -8.06
CA VAL A 72 -1.34 -1.29 -7.69
C VAL A 72 -0.92 -2.50 -8.53
N PRO A 73 -0.88 -3.72 -7.97
CA PRO A 73 -0.37 -4.91 -8.67
C PRO A 73 -1.20 -5.30 -9.91
N GLU A 74 -2.43 -4.83 -10.03
CA GLU A 74 -3.32 -5.05 -11.16
C GLU A 74 -2.90 -4.27 -12.42
N GLU A 75 -2.15 -3.17 -12.25
CA GLU A 75 -1.72 -2.31 -13.35
C GLU A 75 -0.23 -2.54 -13.65
N PRO A 76 0.15 -2.78 -14.93
CA PRO A 76 1.55 -2.92 -15.30
C PRO A 76 2.38 -1.70 -14.90
N TYR A 77 3.57 -1.95 -14.34
CA TYR A 77 4.48 -0.88 -13.97
C TYR A 77 4.99 -0.10 -15.20
N ASP A 78 4.72 1.20 -15.23
CA ASP A 78 5.26 2.15 -16.19
C ASP A 78 6.14 3.18 -15.49
N GLU A 79 7.45 2.95 -15.57
CA GLU A 79 8.46 3.82 -14.96
C GLU A 79 8.38 5.25 -15.49
N ARG A 80 8.20 5.43 -16.80
CA ARG A 80 8.15 6.76 -17.41
C ARG A 80 6.96 7.55 -16.87
N ARG A 81 5.79 6.93 -16.80
CA ARG A 81 4.58 7.57 -16.26
C ARG A 81 4.75 7.96 -14.79
N LEU A 82 5.46 7.16 -13.99
CA LEU A 82 5.79 7.51 -12.61
C LEU A 82 6.72 8.72 -12.55
N LEU A 83 7.83 8.71 -13.29
CA LEU A 83 8.81 9.80 -13.30
C LEU A 83 8.18 11.12 -13.77
N ASP A 84 7.32 11.08 -14.80
CA ASP A 84 6.61 12.25 -15.30
C ASP A 84 5.69 12.86 -14.23
N ARG A 85 4.93 12.02 -13.50
CA ARG A 85 4.05 12.46 -12.40
C ARG A 85 4.83 13.06 -11.25
N VAL A 86 5.89 12.37 -10.79
CA VAL A 86 6.74 12.86 -9.69
C VAL A 86 7.41 14.17 -10.07
N GLY A 87 8.01 14.24 -11.27
CA GLY A 87 8.66 15.45 -11.76
C GLY A 87 7.69 16.62 -11.90
N ALA A 88 6.45 16.38 -12.31
CA ALA A 88 5.43 17.43 -12.38
C ALA A 88 5.05 17.94 -10.98
N ALA A 89 4.82 17.03 -10.03
CA ALA A 89 4.47 17.38 -8.65
C ALA A 89 5.60 18.17 -7.96
N THR A 90 6.85 17.73 -8.11
CA THR A 90 8.01 18.40 -7.50
C THR A 90 8.27 19.77 -8.12
N ARG A 91 8.09 19.96 -9.44
CA ARG A 91 8.15 21.31 -10.04
C ARG A 91 7.04 22.23 -9.56
N ALA A 92 5.86 21.70 -9.28
CA ALA A 92 4.71 22.49 -8.87
C ALA A 92 4.73 22.87 -7.38
N ARG A 93 5.16 21.96 -6.50
CA ARG A 93 5.04 22.11 -5.04
C ARG A 93 6.34 21.84 -4.27
N GLY A 94 7.40 21.41 -4.94
CA GLY A 94 8.68 21.07 -4.31
C GLY A 94 8.78 19.64 -3.77
N TYR A 95 7.70 18.87 -3.73
CA TYR A 95 7.68 17.49 -3.22
C TYR A 95 6.73 16.60 -4.02
N ALA A 96 6.83 15.28 -3.82
CA ALA A 96 5.85 14.32 -4.33
C ALA A 96 5.58 13.20 -3.31
N LEU A 97 4.34 12.74 -3.26
CA LEU A 97 3.94 11.56 -2.49
C LEU A 97 3.53 10.43 -3.44
N VAL A 98 4.17 9.28 -3.30
CA VAL A 98 3.85 8.06 -4.04
C VAL A 98 3.37 7.00 -3.05
N VAL A 99 2.25 6.35 -3.34
CA VAL A 99 1.76 5.19 -2.58
C VAL A 99 1.90 3.96 -3.46
N ALA A 100 2.53 2.90 -2.95
CA ALA A 100 2.75 1.67 -3.69
C ALA A 100 2.39 0.45 -2.86
N SER A 101 1.73 -0.52 -3.48
CA SER A 101 1.55 -1.84 -2.88
C SER A 101 2.89 -2.61 -2.80
N GLU A 102 3.11 -3.37 -1.73
CA GLU A 102 4.20 -4.36 -1.61
C GLU A 102 4.15 -5.45 -2.72
N GLY A 103 2.99 -5.61 -3.37
CA GLY A 103 2.75 -6.58 -4.44
C GLY A 103 3.23 -6.15 -5.82
N MET A 104 3.76 -4.93 -5.97
CA MET A 104 4.18 -4.44 -7.29
C MET A 104 5.26 -5.31 -7.94
N ASP A 105 5.13 -5.51 -9.24
CA ASP A 105 6.20 -6.02 -10.10
C ASP A 105 6.85 -4.85 -10.86
N LEU A 106 8.08 -4.52 -10.47
CA LEU A 106 8.86 -3.42 -11.06
C LEU A 106 9.73 -3.87 -12.24
N GLY A 107 9.65 -5.14 -12.66
CA GLY A 107 10.44 -5.68 -13.77
C GLY A 107 11.93 -5.89 -13.47
N ALA A 108 12.37 -5.78 -12.21
CA ALA A 108 13.73 -6.13 -11.80
C ALA A 108 13.93 -7.65 -11.68
N ARG A 109 15.14 -8.12 -12.05
CA ARG A 109 15.53 -9.53 -12.23
C ARG A 109 14.94 -10.45 -11.14
N ARG A 110 14.28 -11.54 -11.57
CA ARG A 110 14.05 -12.76 -10.78
C ARG A 110 15.39 -13.18 -10.15
N GLY A 111 15.66 -12.70 -8.95
CA GLY A 111 17.00 -12.70 -8.37
C GLY A 111 17.00 -12.84 -6.86
N ALA A 112 16.01 -13.58 -6.32
CA ALA A 112 16.09 -14.34 -5.08
C ALA A 112 14.79 -15.16 -5.02
N ALA A 113 14.78 -16.30 -5.71
CA ALA A 113 13.83 -17.36 -5.40
C ALA A 113 14.16 -17.84 -3.98
N GLY A 114 13.60 -17.18 -2.96
CA GLY A 114 13.53 -17.81 -1.66
C GLY A 114 12.55 -18.97 -1.80
N GLY A 115 12.85 -20.05 -1.06
CA GLY A 115 12.13 -21.31 -1.13
C GLY A 115 10.63 -21.19 -0.84
N LYS A 116 9.89 -22.29 -0.82
CA LYS A 116 8.51 -22.24 -0.34
C LYS A 116 8.50 -22.30 1.19
N ASP A 117 7.60 -21.56 1.85
CA ASP A 117 7.33 -21.79 3.26
C ASP A 117 6.69 -23.19 3.47
N GLU A 118 6.49 -23.60 4.72
CA GLU A 118 5.88 -24.89 5.08
C GLU A 118 4.42 -25.03 4.57
N PHE A 119 3.83 -23.94 4.05
CA PHE A 119 2.47 -23.85 3.53
C PHE A 119 2.41 -23.74 2.00
N GLY A 120 3.57 -23.77 1.31
CA GLY A 120 3.65 -23.80 -0.15
C GLY A 120 3.68 -22.42 -0.83
N HIS A 121 3.75 -21.31 -0.08
CA HIS A 121 3.89 -19.97 -0.64
C HIS A 121 5.34 -19.68 -1.01
N GLU A 122 5.59 -19.06 -2.16
CA GLU A 122 6.93 -18.60 -2.54
C GLU A 122 7.44 -17.57 -1.51
N LEU A 123 8.57 -17.87 -0.84
CA LEU A 123 9.36 -16.91 -0.07
C LEU A 123 10.04 -16.00 -1.09
N LEU A 124 9.28 -15.13 -1.74
CA LEU A 124 9.87 -13.98 -2.43
C LEU A 124 10.60 -13.19 -1.36
N GLY A 125 11.95 -13.27 -1.37
CA GLY A 125 12.79 -12.50 -0.46
C GLY A 125 12.31 -11.06 -0.46
N GLN A 126 12.10 -10.51 0.74
CA GLN A 126 11.54 -9.18 1.03
C GLN A 126 11.67 -8.23 -0.17
N ARG A 127 10.64 -8.18 -1.03
CA ARG A 127 10.59 -7.22 -2.14
C ARG A 127 10.42 -5.85 -1.50
N GLN A 128 11.51 -5.11 -1.37
CA GLN A 128 11.50 -3.74 -0.85
C GLN A 128 11.07 -2.79 -1.97
N VAL A 129 9.82 -2.92 -2.41
CA VAL A 129 9.22 -2.16 -3.53
C VAL A 129 9.43 -0.66 -3.32
N GLY A 130 9.19 -0.16 -2.11
CA GLY A 130 9.35 1.25 -1.76
C GLY A 130 10.77 1.74 -1.96
N ALA A 131 11.76 0.99 -1.49
CA ALA A 131 13.17 1.36 -1.61
C ALA A 131 13.63 1.36 -3.07
N GLU A 132 13.19 0.36 -3.85
CA GLU A 132 13.49 0.27 -5.27
C GLU A 132 12.85 1.42 -6.06
N LEU A 133 11.58 1.75 -5.79
CA LEU A 133 10.90 2.89 -6.40
C LEU A 133 11.60 4.22 -6.07
N ALA A 134 11.99 4.44 -4.81
CA ALA A 134 12.71 5.64 -4.41
C ALA A 134 14.04 5.78 -5.19
N ALA A 135 14.81 4.68 -5.32
CA ALA A 135 16.04 4.69 -6.10
C ALA A 135 15.82 5.00 -7.59
N ARG A 136 14.78 4.43 -8.21
CA ARG A 136 14.41 4.69 -9.61
C ARG A 136 13.95 6.14 -9.81
N ILE A 137 13.17 6.68 -8.88
CA ILE A 137 12.72 8.08 -8.92
C ILE A 137 13.91 9.03 -8.82
N GLU A 138 14.82 8.80 -7.87
CA GLU A 138 15.99 9.66 -7.69
C GLU A 138 16.90 9.61 -8.93
N ALA A 139 17.15 8.42 -9.48
CA ALA A 139 17.93 8.26 -10.70
C ALA A 139 17.28 8.91 -11.93
N GLY A 140 15.94 8.81 -12.06
CA GLY A 140 15.21 9.29 -13.23
C GLY A 140 14.83 10.77 -13.18
N THR A 141 14.72 11.37 -12.00
CA THR A 141 14.28 12.77 -11.82
C THR A 141 15.33 13.69 -11.22
N GLY A 142 16.36 13.15 -10.56
CA GLY A 142 17.33 13.91 -9.77
C GLY A 142 16.77 14.47 -8.45
N VAL A 143 15.52 14.16 -8.10
CA VAL A 143 14.91 14.56 -6.83
C VAL A 143 15.30 13.56 -5.74
N GLU A 144 15.84 14.04 -4.62
CA GLU A 144 16.11 13.20 -3.45
C GLU A 144 14.84 12.40 -3.11
N SER A 145 14.97 11.08 -2.98
CA SER A 145 13.83 10.21 -2.77
C SER A 145 14.04 9.30 -1.57
N ARG A 146 12.98 9.14 -0.76
CA ARG A 146 12.98 8.25 0.41
C ARG A 146 11.78 7.33 0.38
N SER A 147 11.92 6.16 0.99
CA SER A 147 10.81 5.23 1.18
C SER A 147 10.51 5.03 2.65
N ALA A 148 9.25 4.74 2.96
CA ALA A 148 8.81 4.27 4.26
C ALA A 148 7.90 3.06 4.10
N GLN A 149 8.03 2.12 5.03
CA GLN A 149 7.16 0.95 5.14
C GLN A 149 6.60 0.92 6.56
N ILE A 150 5.29 0.89 6.70
CA ILE A 150 4.62 0.84 8.02
C ILE A 150 4.45 -0.58 8.57
N GLY A 151 4.55 -1.59 7.69
CA GLY A 151 4.59 -3.01 8.06
C GLY A 151 3.47 -3.40 9.03
N HIS A 152 3.83 -4.04 10.14
CA HIS A 152 2.86 -4.54 11.13
C HIS A 152 2.02 -3.45 11.79
N ILE A 153 2.47 -2.19 11.80
CA ILE A 153 1.67 -1.08 12.35
C ILE A 153 0.34 -0.96 11.59
N GLN A 154 0.35 -1.24 10.29
CA GLN A 154 -0.85 -1.19 9.45
C GLN A 154 -1.94 -2.18 9.87
N ARG A 155 -1.55 -3.30 10.51
CA ARG A 155 -2.47 -4.35 11.00
C ARG A 155 -2.75 -4.29 12.49
N GLY A 156 -2.10 -3.38 13.20
CA GLY A 156 -2.21 -3.22 14.63
C GLY A 156 -3.14 -2.07 15.01
N GLY A 157 -3.43 -1.97 16.30
CA GLY A 157 -4.22 -0.86 16.86
C GLY A 157 -5.71 -1.16 17.00
N SER A 158 -6.45 -0.12 17.38
CA SER A 158 -7.89 -0.22 17.57
C SER A 158 -8.62 -0.08 16.23
N PRO A 159 -9.67 -0.89 15.98
CA PRO A 159 -10.45 -0.76 14.76
C PRO A 159 -11.26 0.53 14.75
N GLU A 160 -11.44 1.07 13.55
CA GLU A 160 -12.34 2.18 13.25
C GLU A 160 -13.82 1.79 13.46
N LEU A 161 -14.68 2.80 13.60
CA LEU A 161 -16.11 2.60 13.86
C LEU A 161 -16.76 1.64 12.85
N PHE A 162 -16.47 1.83 11.56
CA PHE A 162 -17.05 1.01 10.48
C PHE A 162 -16.69 -0.47 10.65
N ASP A 163 -15.40 -0.77 10.86
CA ASP A 163 -14.93 -2.14 11.02
C ASP A 163 -15.46 -2.80 12.30
N ARG A 164 -15.63 -2.03 13.38
CA ARG A 164 -16.28 -2.53 14.61
C ARG A 164 -17.71 -2.99 14.33
N ILE A 165 -18.51 -2.13 13.69
CA ILE A 165 -19.91 -2.43 13.38
C ILE A 165 -20.01 -3.60 12.39
N LEU A 166 -19.17 -3.61 11.35
CA LEU A 166 -19.16 -4.69 10.36
C LEU A 166 -18.80 -6.03 11.00
N ALA A 167 -17.75 -6.07 11.83
CA ALA A 167 -17.37 -7.28 12.56
C ALA A 167 -18.50 -7.80 13.46
N THR A 168 -19.19 -6.91 14.20
CA THR A 168 -20.35 -7.30 15.02
C THR A 168 -21.48 -7.87 14.18
N ARG A 169 -21.82 -7.23 13.05
CA ARG A 169 -22.90 -7.69 12.15
C ARG A 169 -22.59 -9.05 11.54
N LEU A 170 -21.36 -9.24 11.03
CA LEU A 170 -20.94 -10.51 10.46
C LEU A 170 -20.89 -11.62 11.52
N GLY A 171 -20.43 -11.30 12.73
CA GLY A 171 -20.43 -12.25 13.85
C GLY A 171 -21.84 -12.69 14.26
N ALA A 172 -22.76 -11.73 14.43
CA ALA A 172 -24.16 -12.03 14.74
C ALA A 172 -24.82 -12.88 13.64
N GLY A 173 -24.67 -12.47 12.37
CA GLY A 173 -25.24 -13.21 11.24
C GLY A 173 -24.66 -14.63 11.11
N ALA A 174 -23.40 -14.85 11.49
CA ALA A 174 -22.82 -16.19 11.50
C ALA A 174 -23.41 -17.09 12.59
N VAL A 175 -23.82 -16.54 13.73
CA VAL A 175 -24.54 -17.27 14.79
C VAL A 175 -25.95 -17.60 14.36
N ASP A 176 -26.67 -16.65 13.76
CA ASP A 176 -28.06 -16.87 13.30
C ASP A 176 -28.17 -17.97 12.22
N LEU A 177 -27.08 -18.19 11.46
CA LEU A 177 -27.00 -19.18 10.39
C LEU A 177 -26.42 -20.54 10.84
N ALA A 178 -25.95 -20.67 12.09
CA ALA A 178 -25.33 -21.87 12.63
C ALA A 178 -26.34 -22.79 13.32
#